data_AF-S2K3P9-F1
#
_entry.id   AF-S2K3P9-F1
#
_cell.length_a   1.000
_cell.length_b   1.000
_cell.length_c   1.000
_cell.angle_alpha   90.00
_cell.angle_beta   90.00
_cell.angle_gamma   90.00
#
_symmetry.space_group_name_H-M   'P 1'
#
loop_
_entity.id
_entity.type
_entity.pdbx_description
1 polymer ?
#
loop_
_entity_poly.entity_id
_entity_poly.type
_entity_poly.pdbx_seq_one_letter_code
_entity_poly.pdbx_strand_id
1 'polypeptide(L)'
;MVYKCVSQKVAQAIDVELMSSSGGFSIDQLMELAGLSVAQAVKKAFDSSKHPNVLVCVGPVGNNGGDGLVAARHLFHFGFKPSLYYPKQPEKDLYQRILLQCRNLEIPVYKELEQASGNIVDQSHIVLDALFGFSFKGEVRDPYKEIIGIFEKTTKPIVSVDIPSGWDVENGPTEHVKFQPDVLVSLTAPKQCLSHFTGKRHFLGGRFVPPALAKKFDFDVPAYPGSEQVVEL
;
A
#
# COMPACT_ATOMS: atom_id res chain seq x y z
N MET A 1 -11.92 1.11 19.55
CA MET A 1 -13.05 1.90 19.02
C MET A 1 -13.34 1.30 17.65
N VAL A 2 -14.58 0.92 17.30
CA VAL A 2 -14.85 0.30 16.00
C VAL A 2 -15.00 1.43 14.97
N TYR A 3 -13.97 1.66 14.16
CA TYR A 3 -14.01 2.68 13.12
C TYR A 3 -14.93 2.23 11.98
N LYS A 4 -15.77 3.15 11.50
CA LYS A 4 -16.68 2.84 10.42
C LYS A 4 -15.93 2.61 9.11
N CYS A 5 -16.06 1.40 8.59
CA CYS A 5 -15.47 0.98 7.33
C CYS A 5 -16.36 1.41 6.14
N VAL A 6 -15.72 1.70 5.00
CA VAL A 6 -16.40 2.08 3.76
C VAL A 6 -16.46 0.93 2.75
N SER A 7 -17.53 0.87 1.95
CA SER A 7 -17.68 -0.08 0.85
C SER A 7 -16.80 0.31 -0.35
N GLN A 8 -16.63 -0.59 -1.32
CA GLN A 8 -15.85 -0.31 -2.52
C GLN A 8 -16.42 0.89 -3.27
N LYS A 9 -17.75 0.95 -3.39
CA LYS A 9 -18.47 2.05 -4.07
C LYS A 9 -18.24 3.39 -3.38
N VAL A 10 -18.26 3.42 -2.05
CA VAL A 10 -18.03 4.66 -1.28
C VAL A 10 -16.58 5.10 -1.40
N ALA A 11 -15.61 4.18 -1.30
CA ALA A 11 -14.20 4.49 -1.51
C ALA A 11 -13.94 5.12 -2.90
N GLN A 12 -14.56 4.57 -3.96
CA GLN A 12 -14.47 5.15 -5.31
C GLN A 12 -15.07 6.55 -5.41
N ALA A 13 -16.21 6.79 -4.75
CA ALA A 13 -16.86 8.09 -4.74
C ALA A 13 -16.02 9.14 -3.98
N ILE A 14 -15.36 8.76 -2.89
CA ILE A 14 -14.44 9.61 -2.13
C ILE A 14 -13.27 10.04 -3.01
N ASP A 15 -12.62 9.11 -3.70
CA ASP A 15 -11.49 9.41 -4.60
C ASP A 15 -11.90 10.37 -5.72
N VAL A 16 -13.05 10.14 -6.34
CA VAL A 16 -13.59 11.02 -7.38
C VAL A 16 -13.85 12.43 -6.85
N GLU A 17 -14.39 12.55 -5.64
CA GLU A 17 -14.69 13.85 -5.05
C GLU A 17 -13.43 14.61 -4.63
N LEU A 18 -12.43 13.93 -4.07
CA LEU A 18 -11.13 14.53 -3.72
C LEU A 18 -10.43 15.11 -4.97
N MET A 19 -10.48 14.39 -6.09
CA MET A 19 -9.86 14.82 -7.35
C MET A 19 -10.76 15.69 -8.24
N SER A 20 -12.00 15.93 -7.83
CA SER A 20 -12.93 16.81 -8.56
C SER A 20 -12.52 18.28 -8.43
N SER A 21 -13.16 19.17 -9.20
CA SER A 21 -12.94 20.62 -9.07
C SER A 21 -13.25 21.18 -7.69
N SER A 22 -14.16 20.55 -6.92
CA SER A 22 -14.46 20.95 -5.55
C SER A 22 -13.49 20.38 -4.51
N GLY A 23 -12.83 19.26 -4.82
CA GLY A 23 -11.80 18.67 -3.96
C GLY A 23 -10.42 19.29 -4.18
N GLY A 24 -10.10 19.59 -5.44
CA GLY A 24 -8.92 20.35 -5.83
C GLY A 24 -7.59 19.61 -5.73
N PHE A 25 -7.60 18.31 -5.38
CA PHE A 25 -6.38 17.52 -5.32
C PHE A 25 -5.98 16.98 -6.68
N SER A 26 -4.68 16.98 -6.97
CA SER A 26 -4.14 16.15 -8.04
C SER A 26 -3.87 14.72 -7.56
N ILE A 27 -3.82 13.79 -8.50
CA ILE A 27 -3.40 12.40 -8.21
C ILE A 27 -1.98 12.36 -7.62
N ASP A 28 -1.07 13.21 -8.12
CA ASP A 28 0.30 13.32 -7.60
C ASP A 28 0.33 13.68 -6.11
N GLN A 29 -0.52 14.62 -5.67
CA GLN A 29 -0.58 15.05 -4.27
C GLN A 29 -1.11 13.94 -3.36
N LEU A 30 -2.22 13.29 -3.75
CA LEU A 30 -2.81 12.22 -2.94
C LEU A 30 -1.86 11.02 -2.84
N MET A 31 -1.24 10.63 -3.96
CA MET A 31 -0.28 9.52 -4.03
C MET A 31 0.99 9.82 -3.20
N GLU A 32 1.49 11.06 -3.24
CA GLU A 32 2.65 11.46 -2.42
C GLU A 32 2.35 11.31 -0.92
N LEU A 33 1.18 11.79 -0.48
CA LEU A 33 0.75 11.73 0.92
C LEU A 33 0.42 10.29 1.35
N ALA A 34 -0.19 9.50 0.47
CA ALA A 34 -0.48 8.09 0.71
C ALA A 34 0.80 7.27 0.88
N GLY A 35 1.73 7.35 -0.08
CA GLY A 35 3.00 6.64 0.01
C GLY A 35 3.88 7.09 1.18
N LEU A 36 3.88 8.39 1.53
CA LEU A 36 4.51 8.87 2.76
C LEU A 36 3.89 8.22 4.01
N SER A 37 2.56 8.14 4.06
CA SER A 37 1.84 7.49 5.16
C SER A 37 2.24 6.01 5.29
N VAL A 38 2.30 5.29 4.16
CA VAL A 38 2.76 3.90 4.12
C VAL A 38 4.19 3.75 4.66
N ALA A 39 5.12 4.59 4.21
CA ALA A 39 6.51 4.56 4.70
C ALA A 39 6.60 4.84 6.20
N GLN A 40 5.79 5.78 6.72
CA GLN A 40 5.72 6.07 8.16
C GLN A 40 5.15 4.91 8.97
N ALA A 41 4.10 4.24 8.47
CA ALA A 41 3.56 3.04 9.09
C ALA A 41 4.61 1.92 9.16
N VAL A 42 5.35 1.67 8.07
CA VAL A 42 6.46 0.69 8.06
C VAL A 42 7.54 1.07 9.07
N LYS A 43 7.94 2.35 9.14
CA LYS A 43 8.93 2.82 10.12
C LYS A 43 8.45 2.70 11.58
N LYS A 44 7.16 2.86 11.84
CA LYS A 44 6.57 2.63 13.18
C LYS A 44 6.42 1.14 13.49
N ALA A 45 6.20 0.32 12.47
CA ALA A 45 6.07 -1.13 12.57
C ALA A 45 7.41 -1.84 12.81
N PHE A 46 8.48 -1.36 12.17
CA PHE A 46 9.76 -2.04 12.12
C PHE A 46 10.94 -1.09 12.34
N ASP A 47 11.93 -1.57 13.10
CA ASP A 47 13.21 -0.91 13.28
C ASP A 47 14.13 -1.20 12.08
N SER A 48 14.53 -0.15 11.35
CA SER A 48 15.40 -0.25 10.16
C SER A 48 16.81 -0.75 10.48
N SER A 49 17.28 -0.67 11.74
CA SER A 49 18.56 -1.27 12.14
C SER A 49 18.50 -2.80 12.21
N LYS A 50 17.31 -3.37 12.44
CA LYS A 50 17.06 -4.82 12.55
C LYS A 50 16.42 -5.40 11.29
N HIS A 51 15.64 -4.59 10.58
CA HIS A 51 14.91 -4.99 9.38
C HIS A 51 15.23 -4.02 8.22
N PRO A 52 16.50 -3.90 7.80
CA PRO A 52 16.89 -2.87 6.84
C PRO A 52 16.27 -3.09 5.46
N ASN A 53 16.18 -4.33 4.98
CA ASN A 53 15.77 -4.59 3.59
C ASN A 53 14.24 -4.71 3.46
N VAL A 54 13.64 -3.88 2.61
CA VAL A 54 12.19 -3.89 2.32
C VAL A 54 11.98 -4.19 0.85
N LEU A 55 11.33 -5.31 0.53
CA LEU A 55 10.91 -5.58 -0.85
C LEU A 55 9.53 -4.97 -1.08
N VAL A 56 9.44 -4.03 -2.01
CA VAL A 56 8.17 -3.41 -2.40
C VAL A 56 7.65 -4.08 -3.67
N CYS A 57 6.54 -4.78 -3.54
CA CYS A 57 5.86 -5.45 -4.64
C CYS A 57 4.90 -4.46 -5.31
N VAL A 58 5.28 -3.96 -6.49
CA VAL A 58 4.57 -2.89 -7.19
C VAL A 58 3.55 -3.46 -8.18
N GLY A 59 2.30 -3.06 -8.01
CA GLY A 59 1.18 -3.44 -8.87
C GLY A 59 1.26 -2.96 -10.31
N PRO A 60 0.30 -3.36 -11.16
CA PRO A 60 0.18 -2.82 -12.52
C PRO A 60 -0.25 -1.34 -12.49
N VAL A 61 -0.69 -0.80 -13.63
CA VAL A 61 -1.30 0.54 -13.69
C VAL A 61 -2.40 0.67 -12.64
N GLY A 62 -2.21 1.57 -11.66
CA GLY A 62 -3.16 1.84 -10.60
C GLY A 62 -2.51 2.61 -9.45
N ASN A 63 -3.37 3.16 -8.57
CA ASN A 63 -2.91 4.01 -7.47
C ASN A 63 -2.00 3.25 -6.49
N ASN A 64 -2.37 2.02 -6.12
CA ASN A 64 -1.64 1.24 -5.11
C ASN A 64 -0.16 1.00 -5.47
N GLY A 65 0.12 0.68 -6.74
CA GLY A 65 1.50 0.53 -7.21
C GLY A 65 2.27 1.85 -7.14
N GLY A 66 1.62 2.96 -7.49
CA GLY A 66 2.19 4.31 -7.32
C GLY A 66 2.49 4.66 -5.86
N ASP A 67 1.56 4.35 -4.95
CA ASP A 67 1.74 4.53 -3.50
C ASP A 67 2.95 3.72 -3.00
N GLY A 68 3.12 2.49 -3.51
CA GLY A 68 4.31 1.67 -3.24
C GLY A 68 5.61 2.28 -3.74
N LEU A 69 5.63 2.86 -4.95
CA LEU A 69 6.82 3.55 -5.48
C LEU A 69 7.19 4.78 -4.62
N VAL A 70 6.20 5.58 -4.23
CA VAL A 70 6.40 6.72 -3.32
C VAL A 70 6.90 6.23 -1.96
N ALA A 71 6.28 5.18 -1.41
CA ALA A 71 6.70 4.59 -0.14
C ALA A 71 8.16 4.11 -0.19
N ALA A 72 8.58 3.46 -1.28
CA ALA A 72 9.96 3.03 -1.46
C ALA A 72 10.94 4.20 -1.38
N ARG A 73 10.65 5.33 -2.06
CA ARG A 73 11.48 6.53 -1.97
C ARG A 73 11.57 7.07 -0.55
N HIS A 74 10.46 7.19 0.17
CA HIS A 74 10.49 7.67 1.56
C HIS A 74 11.19 6.70 2.51
N LEU A 75 11.02 5.39 2.31
CA LEU A 75 11.70 4.35 3.10
C LEU A 75 13.22 4.46 3.01
N PHE A 76 13.76 4.77 1.82
CA PHE A 76 15.18 5.07 1.66
C PHE A 76 15.62 6.23 2.58
N HIS A 77 14.89 7.34 2.58
CA HIS A 77 15.17 8.49 3.44
C HIS A 77 14.96 8.21 4.93
N PHE A 78 14.16 7.19 5.28
CA PHE A 78 13.97 6.74 6.67
C PHE A 78 15.02 5.73 7.15
N GLY A 79 16.03 5.45 6.32
CA GLY A 79 17.16 4.59 6.65
C GLY A 79 16.92 3.09 6.40
N PHE A 80 15.90 2.74 5.63
CA PHE A 80 15.74 1.39 5.08
C PHE A 80 16.51 1.26 3.76
N LYS A 81 16.62 0.01 3.30
CA LYS A 81 17.20 -0.41 2.02
C LYS A 81 16.08 -1.01 1.16
N PRO A 82 15.23 -0.19 0.55
CA PRO A 82 14.15 -0.68 -0.28
C PRO A 82 14.69 -1.32 -1.57
N SER A 83 13.94 -2.27 -2.11
CA SER A 83 14.05 -2.73 -3.49
C SER A 83 12.65 -2.89 -4.08
N LEU A 84 12.53 -2.85 -5.40
CA LEU A 84 11.26 -2.93 -6.10
C LEU A 84 11.16 -4.26 -6.85
N TYR A 85 10.07 -4.99 -6.67
CA TYR A 85 9.60 -5.96 -7.66
C TYR A 85 8.53 -5.25 -8.51
N TYR A 86 8.89 -4.88 -9.75
CA TYR A 86 8.01 -4.14 -10.65
C TYR A 86 8.00 -4.73 -12.07
N PRO A 87 7.26 -5.83 -12.28
CA PRO A 87 7.33 -6.62 -13.51
C PRO A 87 6.66 -5.94 -14.71
N LYS A 88 5.61 -5.13 -14.49
CA LYS A 88 4.90 -4.39 -15.55
C LYS A 88 4.97 -2.89 -15.29
N GLN A 89 5.91 -2.22 -15.96
CA GLN A 89 6.15 -0.78 -15.82
C GLN A 89 5.36 -0.02 -16.89
N PRO A 90 4.31 0.73 -16.53
CA PRO A 90 3.48 1.42 -17.51
C PRO A 90 4.15 2.69 -18.04
N GLU A 91 3.78 3.08 -19.25
CA GLU A 91 4.32 4.26 -19.94
C GLU A 91 3.70 5.59 -19.47
N LYS A 92 2.76 5.57 -18.50
CA LYS A 92 2.17 6.82 -17.99
C LYS A 92 3.22 7.63 -17.25
N ASP A 93 3.33 8.89 -17.64
CA ASP A 93 4.32 9.87 -17.17
C ASP A 93 4.42 9.94 -15.62
N LEU A 94 3.29 9.93 -14.91
CA LEU A 94 3.25 9.91 -13.44
C LEU A 94 4.16 8.81 -12.84
N TYR A 95 3.97 7.56 -13.26
CA TYR A 95 4.73 6.43 -12.70
C TYR A 95 6.19 6.44 -13.17
N GLN A 96 6.47 6.92 -14.39
CA GLN A 96 7.84 7.06 -14.88
C GLN A 96 8.62 8.10 -14.08
N ARG A 97 8.01 9.24 -13.74
CA ARG A 97 8.65 10.24 -12.87
C ARG A 97 8.98 9.69 -11.49
N ILE A 98 8.04 9.00 -10.85
CA ILE A 98 8.27 8.43 -9.50
C ILE A 98 9.33 7.32 -9.58
N LEU A 99 9.28 6.45 -10.58
CA LEU A 99 10.29 5.41 -10.79
C LEU A 99 11.68 6.00 -11.05
N LEU A 100 11.77 7.09 -11.81
CA LEU A 100 13.03 7.82 -12.01
C LEU A 100 13.58 8.36 -10.69
N GLN A 101 12.73 8.89 -9.80
CA GLN A 101 13.15 9.33 -8.47
C GLN A 101 13.71 8.16 -7.65
N CYS A 102 13.07 6.98 -7.69
CA CYS A 102 13.60 5.78 -7.04
C CYS A 102 14.95 5.35 -7.63
N ARG A 103 15.12 5.41 -8.96
CA ARG A 103 16.39 5.11 -9.64
C ARG A 103 17.50 6.10 -9.29
N ASN A 104 17.18 7.38 -9.12
CA ASN A 104 18.14 8.40 -8.68
C ASN A 104 18.65 8.16 -7.24
N LEU A 105 17.93 7.37 -6.45
CA LEU A 105 18.34 6.90 -5.13
C LEU A 105 18.99 5.50 -5.18
N GLU A 106 19.28 4.99 -6.38
CA GLU A 106 19.88 3.68 -6.63
C GLU A 106 19.06 2.51 -6.06
N ILE A 107 17.74 2.68 -5.91
CA ILE A 107 16.84 1.61 -5.46
C ILE A 107 16.79 0.51 -6.53
N PRO A 108 17.16 -0.75 -6.22
CA PRO A 108 17.15 -1.85 -7.20
C PRO A 108 15.73 -2.13 -7.70
N VAL A 109 15.60 -2.44 -9.00
CA VAL A 109 14.33 -2.76 -9.64
C VAL A 109 14.42 -4.12 -10.33
N TYR A 110 13.69 -5.10 -9.81
CA TYR A 110 13.58 -6.45 -10.32
C TYR A 110 12.31 -6.62 -11.16
N LYS A 111 12.41 -7.31 -12.28
CA LYS A 111 11.26 -7.72 -13.11
C LYS A 111 10.87 -9.19 -12.87
N GLU A 112 11.76 -9.96 -12.30
CA GLU A 112 11.64 -11.40 -12.04
C GLU A 112 11.89 -11.65 -10.55
N LEU A 113 11.30 -12.71 -10.00
CA LEU A 113 11.39 -13.04 -8.58
C LEU A 113 12.69 -13.77 -8.25
N GLU A 114 13.12 -14.64 -9.15
CA GLU A 114 14.36 -15.38 -9.08
C GLU A 114 15.53 -14.51 -9.53
N GLN A 115 16.60 -14.52 -8.76
CA GLN A 115 17.90 -13.97 -9.14
C GLN A 115 18.97 -15.05 -8.99
N ALA A 116 20.18 -14.80 -9.50
CA ALA A 116 21.30 -15.72 -9.32
C ALA A 116 21.62 -16.00 -7.83
N SER A 117 21.28 -15.07 -6.93
CA SER A 117 21.44 -15.15 -5.48
C SER A 117 20.23 -15.75 -4.74
N GLY A 118 19.24 -16.30 -5.45
CA GLY A 118 18.00 -16.82 -4.89
C GLY A 118 16.80 -15.90 -5.08
N ASN A 119 15.67 -16.23 -4.45
CA ASN A 119 14.44 -15.44 -4.55
C ASN A 119 14.58 -14.11 -3.79
N ILE A 120 14.17 -13.00 -4.42
CA ILE A 120 14.27 -11.64 -3.84
C ILE A 120 13.48 -11.48 -2.53
N VAL A 121 12.43 -12.27 -2.32
CA VAL A 121 11.64 -12.26 -1.07
C VAL A 121 12.48 -12.77 0.09
N ASP A 122 13.29 -13.82 -0.09
CA ASP A 122 14.10 -14.41 0.97
C ASP A 122 15.21 -13.46 1.44
N GLN A 123 15.68 -12.59 0.55
CA GLN A 123 16.69 -11.56 0.80
C GLN A 123 16.13 -10.33 1.54
N SER A 124 14.80 -10.22 1.62
CA SER A 124 14.11 -9.14 2.33
C SER A 124 13.89 -9.48 3.81
N HIS A 125 13.71 -8.44 4.63
CA HIS A 125 13.21 -8.58 6.00
C HIS A 125 11.71 -8.32 6.07
N ILE A 126 11.19 -7.48 5.17
CA ILE A 126 9.79 -7.04 5.11
C ILE A 126 9.36 -7.07 3.65
N VAL A 127 8.13 -7.52 3.40
CA VAL A 127 7.47 -7.41 2.11
C VAL A 127 6.37 -6.35 2.20
N LEU A 128 6.44 -5.34 1.35
CA LEU A 128 5.40 -4.33 1.18
C LEU A 128 4.53 -4.70 -0.03
N ASP A 129 3.34 -5.21 0.25
CA ASP A 129 2.31 -5.54 -0.72
C ASP A 129 1.61 -4.25 -1.20
N ALA A 130 2.04 -3.75 -2.35
CA ALA A 130 1.45 -2.62 -3.05
C ALA A 130 0.92 -3.04 -4.44
N LEU A 131 0.39 -4.27 -4.56
CA LEU A 131 -0.05 -4.81 -5.84
C LEU A 131 -1.44 -4.33 -6.26
N PHE A 132 -2.45 -4.53 -5.40
CA PHE A 132 -3.85 -4.23 -5.72
C PHE A 132 -4.53 -3.51 -4.57
N GLY A 133 -5.06 -2.31 -4.84
CA GLY A 133 -5.85 -1.54 -3.88
C GLY A 133 -7.36 -1.76 -4.08
N PHE A 134 -8.17 -0.97 -3.38
CA PHE A 134 -9.64 -1.09 -3.39
C PHE A 134 -10.30 -0.98 -4.78
N SER A 135 -9.64 -0.41 -5.78
CA SER A 135 -10.21 -0.29 -7.13
C SER A 135 -10.09 -1.56 -7.97
N PHE A 136 -9.34 -2.56 -7.51
CA PHE A 136 -9.14 -3.81 -8.24
C PHE A 136 -10.45 -4.60 -8.36
N LYS A 137 -10.65 -5.21 -9.54
CA LYS A 137 -11.80 -6.07 -9.85
C LYS A 137 -11.33 -7.26 -10.68
N GLY A 138 -11.92 -8.42 -10.39
CA GLY A 138 -11.68 -9.67 -11.11
C GLY A 138 -10.55 -10.49 -10.52
N GLU A 139 -10.05 -11.44 -11.31
CA GLU A 139 -9.03 -12.38 -10.86
C GLU A 139 -7.63 -11.82 -11.00
N VAL A 140 -6.78 -12.08 -10.00
CA VAL A 140 -5.34 -11.86 -10.09
C VAL A 140 -4.81 -12.64 -11.29
N ARG A 141 -3.93 -12.04 -12.10
CA ARG A 141 -3.29 -12.68 -13.27
C ARG A 141 -1.78 -12.63 -13.17
N ASP A 142 -1.11 -13.47 -13.94
CA ASP A 142 0.35 -13.45 -14.02
C ASP A 142 0.90 -12.09 -14.48
N PRO A 143 2.06 -11.67 -13.94
CA PRO A 143 2.92 -12.41 -13.00
C PRO A 143 2.52 -12.25 -11.51
N TYR A 144 1.41 -11.58 -11.20
CA TYR A 144 1.05 -11.26 -9.82
C TYR A 144 0.53 -12.45 -9.02
N LYS A 145 0.04 -13.51 -9.67
CA LYS A 145 -0.32 -14.77 -8.98
C LYS A 145 0.89 -15.40 -8.31
N GLU A 146 2.05 -15.34 -8.96
CA GLU A 146 3.27 -15.98 -8.48
C GLU A 146 3.76 -15.37 -7.16
N ILE A 147 3.84 -14.04 -7.11
CA ILE A 147 4.27 -13.33 -5.90
C ILE A 147 3.25 -13.48 -4.75
N ILE A 148 1.94 -13.50 -5.04
CA ILE A 148 0.92 -13.79 -4.03
C ILE A 148 1.06 -15.24 -3.53
N GLY A 149 1.38 -16.19 -4.40
CA GLY A 149 1.70 -17.57 -4.00
C GLY A 149 2.92 -17.67 -3.10
N ILE A 150 3.86 -16.72 -3.17
CA ILE A 150 4.99 -16.62 -2.23
C ILE A 150 4.53 -16.00 -0.90
N PHE A 151 3.64 -15.01 -0.92
CA PHE A 151 3.08 -14.40 0.30
C PHE A 151 2.44 -15.45 1.22
N GLU A 152 1.79 -16.47 0.65
CA GLU A 152 1.16 -17.56 1.42
C GLU A 152 2.15 -18.51 2.10
N LYS A 153 3.41 -18.56 1.64
CA LYS A 153 4.41 -19.53 2.09
C LYS A 153 5.55 -18.89 2.87
N THR A 154 5.75 -17.59 2.69
CA THR A 154 6.85 -16.87 3.32
C THR A 154 6.61 -16.69 4.83
N THR A 155 7.70 -16.63 5.58
CA THR A 155 7.69 -16.27 7.01
C THR A 155 8.06 -14.80 7.24
N LYS A 156 8.37 -14.06 6.16
CA LYS A 156 8.67 -12.63 6.25
C LYS A 156 7.40 -11.87 6.57
N PRO A 157 7.46 -10.85 7.44
CA PRO A 157 6.30 -10.01 7.72
C PRO A 157 5.82 -9.29 6.45
N ILE A 158 4.52 -9.33 6.22
CA ILE A 158 3.88 -8.66 5.08
C ILE A 158 3.14 -7.40 5.58
N VAL A 159 3.37 -6.30 4.88
CA VAL A 159 2.65 -5.03 5.05
C VAL A 159 1.78 -4.80 3.82
N SER A 160 0.47 -4.79 3.95
CA SER A 160 -0.43 -4.49 2.83
C SER A 160 -0.84 -3.02 2.78
N VAL A 161 -0.71 -2.43 1.59
CA VAL A 161 -1.16 -1.06 1.30
C VAL A 161 -2.62 -1.10 0.91
N ASP A 162 -3.41 -0.31 1.64
CA ASP A 162 -4.84 -0.11 1.50
C ASP A 162 -5.71 -1.31 1.85
N ILE A 163 -5.57 -2.40 1.10
CA ILE A 163 -6.18 -3.71 1.32
C ILE A 163 -5.16 -4.81 0.99
N PRO A 164 -5.29 -6.02 1.58
CA PRO A 164 -4.45 -7.15 1.16
C PRO A 164 -4.75 -7.54 -0.29
N SER A 165 -3.71 -7.62 -1.12
CA SER A 165 -3.87 -7.85 -2.55
C SER A 165 -4.58 -9.16 -2.86
N GLY A 166 -5.69 -9.08 -3.60
CA GLY A 166 -6.49 -10.24 -4.00
C GLY A 166 -7.57 -10.67 -2.99
N TRP A 167 -7.73 -9.92 -1.89
CA TRP A 167 -8.96 -9.95 -1.09
C TRP A 167 -10.10 -9.24 -1.83
N ASP A 168 -11.32 -9.68 -1.57
CA ASP A 168 -12.52 -8.90 -1.90
C ASP A 168 -12.60 -7.68 -0.98
N VAL A 169 -12.94 -6.52 -1.55
CA VAL A 169 -12.89 -5.23 -0.86
C VAL A 169 -13.91 -5.13 0.28
N GLU A 170 -14.98 -5.91 0.23
CA GLU A 170 -16.06 -5.89 1.22
C GLU A 170 -16.10 -7.17 2.05
N ASN A 171 -15.89 -8.32 1.42
CA ASN A 171 -16.06 -9.65 2.01
C ASN A 171 -14.75 -10.30 2.50
N GLY A 172 -13.60 -9.65 2.31
CA GLY A 172 -12.33 -10.14 2.87
C GLY A 172 -11.65 -11.22 2.02
N PRO A 173 -10.94 -12.18 2.65
CA PRO A 173 -10.19 -13.22 1.95
C PRO A 173 -11.03 -13.98 0.92
N THR A 174 -10.44 -14.28 -0.24
CA THR A 174 -11.07 -15.08 -1.29
C THR A 174 -10.57 -16.53 -1.24
N GLU A 175 -11.25 -17.46 -1.93
CA GLU A 175 -10.80 -18.86 -1.99
C GLU A 175 -9.40 -19.03 -2.61
N HIS A 176 -8.98 -18.06 -3.43
CA HIS A 176 -7.73 -18.08 -4.19
C HIS A 176 -6.56 -17.36 -3.50
N VAL A 177 -6.81 -16.62 -2.41
CA VAL A 177 -5.81 -15.82 -1.72
C VAL A 177 -5.93 -16.02 -0.22
N LYS A 178 -4.94 -16.69 0.37
CA LYS A 178 -4.98 -17.19 1.75
C LYS A 178 -3.99 -16.51 2.69
N PHE A 179 -3.17 -15.59 2.19
CA PHE A 179 -2.23 -14.89 3.06
C PHE A 179 -2.95 -13.85 3.94
N GLN A 180 -2.39 -13.63 5.12
CA GLN A 180 -2.82 -12.64 6.10
C GLN A 180 -1.64 -11.71 6.36
N PRO A 181 -1.73 -10.40 6.09
CA PRO A 181 -0.63 -9.50 6.37
C PRO A 181 -0.46 -9.27 7.88
N ASP A 182 0.78 -9.09 8.34
CA ASP A 182 1.09 -8.73 9.72
C ASP A 182 0.70 -7.28 10.03
N VAL A 183 0.86 -6.41 9.03
CA VAL A 183 0.55 -4.99 9.14
C VAL A 183 -0.32 -4.57 7.98
N LEU A 184 -1.32 -3.76 8.26
CA LEU A 184 -2.17 -3.17 7.25
C LEU A 184 -2.15 -1.65 7.36
N VAL A 185 -2.06 -0.97 6.23
CA VAL A 185 -2.14 0.49 6.16
C VAL A 185 -3.35 0.88 5.32
N SER A 186 -4.49 1.15 5.95
CA SER A 186 -5.64 1.71 5.24
C SER A 186 -5.34 3.14 4.80
N LEU A 187 -5.70 3.48 3.56
CA LEU A 187 -5.60 4.85 3.08
C LEU A 187 -6.99 5.50 3.06
N THR A 188 -7.05 6.77 3.50
CA THR A 188 -8.26 7.62 3.55
C THR A 188 -9.29 7.16 4.60
N ALA A 189 -9.76 5.92 4.49
CA ALA A 189 -10.69 5.27 5.41
C ALA A 189 -10.48 3.74 5.38
N PRO A 190 -10.70 3.02 6.48
CA PRO A 190 -10.73 1.55 6.47
C PRO A 190 -11.79 1.00 5.50
N LYS A 191 -11.46 -0.07 4.75
CA LYS A 191 -12.42 -0.77 3.87
C LYS A 191 -13.15 -1.88 4.64
N GLN A 192 -14.30 -2.32 4.13
CA GLN A 192 -15.14 -3.33 4.80
C GLN A 192 -14.47 -4.70 4.97
N CYS A 193 -13.59 -5.10 4.05
CA CYS A 193 -12.81 -6.33 4.14
C CYS A 193 -11.95 -6.44 5.42
N LEU A 194 -11.70 -5.32 6.09
CA LEU A 194 -10.85 -5.26 7.27
C LEU A 194 -11.51 -5.83 8.52
N SER A 195 -12.82 -6.08 8.48
CA SER A 195 -13.48 -6.93 9.48
C SER A 195 -12.91 -8.35 9.54
N HIS A 196 -12.21 -8.80 8.49
CA HIS A 196 -11.51 -10.09 8.42
C HIS A 196 -10.01 -9.98 8.73
N PHE A 197 -9.49 -8.78 8.98
CA PHE A 197 -8.09 -8.59 9.29
C PHE A 197 -7.77 -9.09 10.70
N THR A 198 -6.80 -10.01 10.80
CA THR A 198 -6.33 -10.62 12.06
C THR A 198 -4.83 -10.42 12.27
N GLY A 199 -4.22 -9.50 11.52
CA GLY A 199 -2.81 -9.16 11.66
C GLY A 199 -2.51 -8.41 12.95
N LYS A 200 -1.23 -8.12 13.17
CA LYS A 200 -0.71 -7.59 14.45
C LYS A 200 -0.99 -6.10 14.62
N ARG A 201 -0.94 -5.33 13.53
CA ARG A 201 -1.02 -3.85 13.58
C ARG A 201 -1.84 -3.30 12.42
N HIS A 202 -2.70 -2.33 12.70
CA HIS A 202 -3.50 -1.64 11.70
C HIS A 202 -3.28 -0.14 11.82
N PHE A 203 -2.80 0.48 10.75
CA PHE A 203 -2.66 1.92 10.65
C PHE A 203 -3.69 2.51 9.68
N LEU A 204 -4.16 3.70 10.00
CA LEU A 204 -4.82 4.58 9.06
C LEU A 204 -3.86 5.69 8.63
N GLY A 205 -3.69 5.84 7.33
CA GLY A 205 -2.95 6.91 6.68
C GLY A 205 -3.81 7.73 5.71
N GLY A 206 -3.19 8.68 5.03
CA GLY A 206 -3.91 9.60 4.15
C GLY A 206 -4.58 10.74 4.92
N ARG A 207 -3.79 11.46 5.73
CA ARG A 207 -4.23 12.61 6.54
C ARG A 207 -4.50 13.86 5.69
N PHE A 208 -5.47 13.76 4.78
CA PHE A 208 -5.90 14.84 3.90
C PHE A 208 -7.43 14.95 3.78
N VAL A 209 -8.18 14.10 4.49
CA VAL A 209 -9.65 14.04 4.42
C VAL A 209 -10.28 15.31 4.99
N PRO A 210 -11.01 16.11 4.18
CA PRO A 210 -11.76 17.25 4.70
C PRO A 210 -12.91 16.79 5.62
N PRO A 211 -13.18 17.45 6.76
CA PRO A 211 -14.26 17.07 7.67
C PRO A 211 -15.64 17.01 7.01
N ALA A 212 -15.90 17.91 6.04
CA ALA A 212 -17.14 17.91 5.27
C ALA A 212 -17.31 16.64 4.41
N LEU A 213 -16.21 16.12 3.87
CA LEU A 213 -16.18 14.90 3.08
C LEU A 213 -16.47 13.68 3.94
N ALA A 214 -15.79 13.58 5.10
CA ALA A 214 -16.03 12.52 6.09
C ALA A 214 -17.49 12.50 6.54
N LYS A 215 -18.07 13.68 6.85
CA LYS A 215 -19.49 13.81 7.20
C LYS A 215 -20.43 13.39 6.07
N LYS A 216 -20.09 13.74 4.82
CA LYS A 216 -20.91 13.42 3.64
C LYS A 216 -21.00 11.93 3.38
N PHE A 217 -19.87 11.22 3.49
CA PHE A 217 -19.80 9.78 3.25
C PHE A 217 -19.96 8.94 4.52
N ASP A 218 -20.18 9.59 5.66
CA ASP A 218 -20.51 8.97 6.95
C ASP A 218 -19.47 7.92 7.35
N PHE A 219 -18.21 8.34 7.48
CA PHE A 219 -17.11 7.56 8.03
C PHE A 219 -16.27 8.36 9.03
N ASP A 220 -15.57 7.64 9.92
CA ASP A 220 -14.79 8.24 11.00
C ASP A 220 -13.38 8.61 10.53
N VAL A 221 -12.91 9.79 10.93
CA VAL A 221 -11.50 10.20 10.79
C VAL A 221 -10.94 10.38 12.20
N PRO A 222 -10.08 9.48 12.70
CA PRO A 222 -9.43 9.63 14.00
C PRO A 222 -8.55 10.88 14.07
N ALA A 223 -8.28 11.32 15.30
CA ALA A 223 -7.29 12.35 15.56
C ALA A 223 -5.88 11.78 15.32
N TYR A 224 -5.14 12.39 14.40
CA TYR A 224 -3.74 12.05 14.16
C TYR A 224 -2.84 12.78 15.18
N PRO A 225 -1.92 12.10 15.87
CA PRO A 225 -1.07 12.72 16.88
C PRO A 225 -0.06 13.69 16.25
N GLY A 226 0.00 14.93 16.75
CA GLY A 226 0.97 15.92 16.30
C GLY A 226 0.97 16.12 14.77
N SER A 227 2.14 15.96 14.15
CA SER A 227 2.36 16.06 12.70
C SER A 227 2.41 14.70 11.98
N GLU A 228 2.04 13.61 12.65
CA GLU A 228 2.07 12.26 12.09
C GLU A 228 1.10 12.13 10.93
N GLN A 229 1.47 11.37 9.89
CA GLN A 229 0.59 11.06 8.75
C GLN A 229 -0.13 9.73 8.92
N VAL A 230 0.13 9.03 10.03
CA VAL A 230 -0.52 7.77 10.39
C VAL A 230 -0.97 7.76 11.85
N VAL A 231 -2.03 7.01 12.11
CA VAL A 231 -2.49 6.66 13.46
C VAL A 231 -2.77 5.15 13.50
N GLU A 232 -2.43 4.52 14.62
CA GLU A 232 -2.71 3.10 14.84
C GLU A 232 -4.14 2.95 15.40
N LEU A 233 -4.93 2.02 14.85
CA LEU A 233 -6.36 1.84 15.14
C LEU A 233 -6.62 0.78 16.22
#